data_AF-A0A0E4CWX5-F1
#
_entry.id   AF-A0A0E4CWX5-F1
#
_cell.length_a   1.000
_cell.length_b   1.000
_cell.length_c   1.000
_cell.angle_alpha   90.00
_cell.angle_beta   90.00
_cell.angle_gamma   90.00
#
_symmetry.space_group_name_H-M   'P 1'
#
loop_
_entity.id
_entity.type
_entity.pdbx_description
1 polymer ?
#
loop_
_entity_poly.entity_id
_entity_poly.type
_entity_poly.pdbx_seq_one_letter_code
_entity_poly.pdbx_strand_id
1 'polypeptide(L)'
;MRFRKVLSAIVVVLSLTSSVAFAQPETVTVSQDSPEQQQYQAAVKSYVENFVKDAYAPYYVINSIQLSTSDFTIDQGKLTTRVNVSLNKTLKAKSVNELPYVKGLNSKLNSLKLSRAAYVNDAEQVINDKIQDLEQYIGTSTDQNDSFRVTADIIDNQLDLNNAKFEFLNGLVEWIPATYFIPESETAIAKNAEADLANDITVNRNYAVKQEASAIQPLATVKYDRLAARDYANKYTSEVTSSLGYDTSKWNPNYAWHTESGGVDCANYVSQAIYAGGIPKDSTWKPESTAWVNTGRNISNGLKQYMVDTKGYFYKTTKGGTSAGGFISAVNYSHVMFIVANDGVTMLFSAHTNDRLKASFANFSSSSYEFYYVNSSYL
;
A
#
# COMPACT_ATOMS: atom_id res chain seq x y z
N MET A 1 -70.59 -13.31 -70.67
CA MET A 1 -69.26 -12.89 -71.16
C MET A 1 -68.43 -12.43 -69.96
N ARG A 2 -67.18 -12.90 -69.89
CA ARG A 2 -66.20 -12.84 -68.77
C ARG A 2 -66.09 -11.43 -68.14
N PHE A 3 -65.90 -11.25 -66.83
CA PHE A 3 -64.69 -11.59 -66.08
C PHE A 3 -64.92 -11.70 -64.56
N ARG A 4 -64.16 -12.62 -63.95
CA ARG A 4 -64.03 -12.89 -62.52
C ARG A 4 -63.31 -11.75 -61.78
N LYS A 5 -63.70 -11.45 -60.55
CA LYS A 5 -62.82 -10.91 -59.51
C LYS A 5 -62.73 -11.92 -58.37
N VAL A 6 -61.50 -12.39 -58.14
CA VAL A 6 -61.10 -13.27 -57.05
C VAL A 6 -60.75 -12.37 -55.86
N LEU A 7 -61.29 -12.66 -54.68
CA LEU A 7 -60.79 -12.12 -53.41
C LEU A 7 -60.32 -13.31 -52.57
N SER A 8 -59.01 -13.37 -52.33
CA SER A 8 -58.36 -14.38 -51.48
C SER A 8 -58.52 -13.99 -50.01
N ALA A 9 -59.08 -14.90 -49.21
CA ALA A 9 -59.13 -14.79 -47.75
C ALA A 9 -57.82 -15.32 -47.15
N ILE A 10 -57.13 -14.48 -46.37
CA ILE A 10 -55.93 -14.84 -45.60
C ILE A 10 -56.40 -15.51 -44.30
N VAL A 11 -56.06 -16.79 -44.13
CA VAL A 11 -56.23 -17.54 -42.89
C VAL A 11 -54.97 -17.34 -42.04
N VAL A 12 -55.12 -16.70 -40.88
CA VAL A 12 -54.06 -16.55 -39.88
C VAL A 12 -54.08 -17.77 -38.97
N VAL A 13 -53.00 -18.56 -38.99
CA VAL A 13 -52.77 -19.70 -38.09
C VAL A 13 -52.05 -19.17 -36.85
N LEU A 14 -52.75 -19.12 -35.71
CA LEU A 14 -52.12 -18.90 -34.40
C LEU A 14 -51.44 -20.19 -33.94
N SER A 15 -50.11 -20.17 -33.86
CA SER A 15 -49.32 -21.21 -33.19
C SER A 15 -49.10 -20.81 -31.73
N LEU A 16 -49.71 -21.58 -30.81
CA LEU A 16 -49.45 -21.52 -29.38
C LEU A 16 -48.12 -22.22 -29.10
N THR A 17 -47.09 -21.46 -28.72
CA THR A 17 -45.84 -22.00 -28.16
C THR A 17 -45.87 -21.79 -26.65
N SER A 18 -45.93 -22.89 -25.90
CA SER A 18 -45.82 -22.88 -24.43
C SER A 18 -44.35 -22.76 -24.05
N SER A 19 -43.95 -21.58 -23.57
CA SER A 19 -42.64 -21.35 -22.94
C SER A 19 -42.66 -21.91 -21.52
N VAL A 20 -41.87 -22.96 -21.29
CA VAL A 20 -41.48 -23.40 -19.95
C VAL A 20 -40.45 -22.40 -19.41
N ALA A 21 -40.87 -21.57 -18.46
CA ALA A 21 -39.97 -20.68 -17.73
C ALA A 21 -39.17 -21.50 -16.72
N PHE A 22 -37.85 -21.58 -16.91
CA PHE A 22 -36.93 -22.02 -15.86
C PHE A 22 -36.84 -20.89 -14.83
N ALA A 23 -37.23 -21.15 -13.58
CA ALA A 23 -37.01 -20.24 -12.47
C ALA A 23 -35.50 -20.03 -12.28
N GLN A 24 -35.03 -18.79 -12.40
CA GLN A 24 -33.70 -18.42 -11.92
C GLN A 24 -33.67 -18.59 -10.39
N PRO A 25 -32.55 -19.06 -9.80
CA PRO A 25 -32.41 -19.01 -8.36
C PRO A 25 -32.51 -17.55 -7.91
N GLU A 26 -33.42 -17.28 -6.98
CA GLU A 26 -33.56 -15.98 -6.36
C GLU A 26 -32.26 -15.66 -5.61
N THR A 27 -31.48 -14.72 -6.14
CA THR A 27 -30.51 -13.99 -5.34
C THR A 27 -31.32 -13.13 -4.37
N VAL A 28 -31.49 -13.62 -3.14
CA VAL A 28 -32.06 -12.84 -2.05
C VAL A 28 -31.07 -11.73 -1.72
N THR A 29 -31.30 -10.54 -2.25
CA THR A 29 -30.77 -9.31 -1.64
C THR A 29 -31.46 -9.13 -0.30
N VAL A 30 -30.84 -9.67 0.75
CA VAL A 30 -31.20 -9.36 2.14
C VAL A 30 -31.04 -7.84 2.30
N SER A 31 -32.10 -7.16 2.75
CA SER A 31 -32.03 -5.72 3.03
C SER A 31 -30.96 -5.48 4.10
N GLN A 32 -30.16 -4.41 3.94
CA GLN A 32 -28.99 -4.09 4.79
C GLN A 32 -29.25 -4.00 6.31
N ASP A 33 -30.48 -4.15 6.76
CA ASP A 33 -30.94 -3.86 8.12
C ASP A 33 -31.70 -5.03 8.81
N SER A 34 -31.60 -6.26 8.31
CA SER A 34 -32.18 -7.40 9.06
C SER A 34 -31.41 -7.60 10.39
N PRO A 35 -32.10 -7.96 11.50
CA PRO A 35 -31.44 -8.27 12.77
C PRO A 35 -30.34 -9.34 12.64
N GLU A 36 -30.55 -10.32 11.77
CA GLU A 36 -29.57 -11.38 11.48
C GLU A 36 -28.32 -10.80 10.79
N GLN A 37 -28.50 -9.92 9.80
CA GLN A 37 -27.39 -9.26 9.13
C GLN A 37 -26.57 -8.41 10.10
N GLN A 38 -27.22 -7.68 11.01
CA GLN A 38 -26.55 -6.90 12.05
C GLN A 38 -25.75 -7.80 13.01
N GLN A 39 -26.30 -8.96 13.38
CA GLN A 39 -25.59 -9.96 14.19
C GLN A 39 -24.33 -10.48 13.47
N TYR A 40 -24.45 -10.85 12.19
CA TYR A 40 -23.31 -11.31 11.40
C TYR A 40 -22.24 -10.24 11.23
N GLN A 41 -22.64 -8.99 10.95
CA GLN A 41 -21.72 -7.86 10.88
C GLN A 41 -20.99 -7.61 12.21
N ALA A 42 -21.69 -7.70 13.34
CA ALA A 42 -21.06 -7.57 14.66
C ALA A 42 -20.07 -8.70 14.94
N ALA A 43 -20.41 -9.93 14.56
CA ALA A 43 -19.53 -11.10 14.73
C ALA A 43 -18.25 -10.98 13.89
N VAL A 44 -18.33 -10.64 12.61
CA VAL A 44 -17.13 -10.46 11.77
C VAL A 44 -16.28 -9.25 12.21
N LYS A 45 -16.90 -8.15 12.65
CA LYS A 45 -16.16 -7.00 13.20
C LYS A 45 -15.38 -7.41 14.43
N SER A 46 -16.01 -8.13 15.37
CA SER A 46 -15.35 -8.61 16.59
C SER A 46 -14.20 -9.58 16.28
N TYR A 47 -14.39 -10.46 15.30
CA TYR A 47 -13.36 -11.39 14.83
C TYR A 47 -12.12 -10.66 14.27
N VAL A 48 -12.34 -9.69 13.38
CA VAL A 48 -11.25 -8.88 12.80
C VAL A 48 -10.58 -8.00 13.84
N GLU A 49 -11.36 -7.37 14.74
CA GLU A 49 -10.83 -6.54 15.82
C GLU A 49 -9.91 -7.33 16.75
N ASN A 50 -10.33 -8.53 17.17
CA ASN A 50 -9.51 -9.40 18.01
C ASN A 50 -8.22 -9.80 17.31
N PHE A 51 -8.30 -10.23 16.04
CA PHE A 51 -7.12 -10.55 15.25
C PHE A 51 -6.13 -9.38 15.16
N VAL A 52 -6.61 -8.16 14.86
CA VAL A 52 -5.75 -6.97 14.76
C VAL A 52 -5.11 -6.64 16.11
N LYS A 53 -5.88 -6.73 17.21
CA LYS A 53 -5.37 -6.52 18.57
C LYS A 53 -4.27 -7.52 18.92
N ASP A 54 -4.49 -8.80 18.65
CA ASP A 54 -3.52 -9.86 18.95
C ASP A 54 -2.25 -9.72 18.10
N ALA A 55 -2.40 -9.44 16.80
CA ALA A 55 -1.28 -9.24 15.89
C ALA A 55 -0.36 -8.10 16.34
N TYR A 56 -0.93 -7.00 16.86
CA TYR A 56 -0.17 -5.81 17.23
C TYR A 56 0.17 -5.72 18.71
N ALA A 57 -0.42 -6.57 19.55
CA ALA A 57 -0.18 -6.63 20.99
C ALA A 57 1.31 -6.68 21.38
N PRO A 58 2.23 -7.35 20.67
CA PRO A 58 3.64 -7.35 21.06
C PRO A 58 4.29 -5.96 21.01
N TYR A 59 3.89 -5.11 20.04
CA TYR A 59 4.65 -3.91 19.69
C TYR A 59 3.92 -2.60 19.96
N TYR A 60 2.59 -2.61 20.01
CA TYR A 60 1.78 -1.40 20.04
C TYR A 60 0.79 -1.37 21.18
N VAL A 61 0.51 -0.16 21.65
CA VAL A 61 -0.76 0.18 22.31
C VAL A 61 -1.72 0.63 21.21
N ILE A 62 -2.87 -0.03 21.11
CA ILE A 62 -3.96 0.42 20.22
C ILE A 62 -4.81 1.42 21.01
N ASN A 63 -4.76 2.68 20.62
CA ASN A 63 -5.47 3.78 21.28
C ASN A 63 -6.95 3.80 20.89
N SER A 64 -7.25 3.51 19.63
CA SER A 64 -8.61 3.35 19.12
C SER A 64 -8.63 2.44 17.90
N ILE A 65 -9.74 1.74 17.70
CA ILE A 65 -10.02 0.98 16.49
C ILE A 65 -11.48 1.19 16.10
N GLN A 66 -11.71 1.46 14.81
CA GLN A 66 -13.02 1.65 14.22
C GLN A 66 -13.17 0.68 13.06
N LEU A 67 -14.33 0.01 12.99
CA LEU A 67 -14.59 -0.99 11.97
C LEU A 67 -15.90 -0.69 11.22
N SER A 68 -15.83 -0.76 9.90
CA SER A 68 -17.00 -0.73 9.02
C SER A 68 -17.02 -1.97 8.13
N THR A 69 -18.21 -2.32 7.65
CA THR A 69 -18.41 -3.46 6.76
C THR A 69 -18.93 -2.97 5.41
N SER A 70 -18.42 -3.56 4.33
CA SER A 70 -18.89 -3.35 2.96
C SER A 70 -18.98 -4.69 2.23
N ASP A 71 -19.50 -4.67 1.00
CA ASP A 71 -19.51 -5.83 0.10
C ASP A 71 -20.12 -7.09 0.74
N PHE A 72 -21.19 -6.89 1.51
CA PHE A 72 -21.84 -7.95 2.26
C PHE A 72 -22.72 -8.79 1.34
N THR A 73 -22.39 -10.07 1.21
CA THR A 73 -23.15 -11.03 0.40
C THR A 73 -23.39 -12.32 1.19
N ILE A 74 -24.58 -12.89 1.03
CA ILE A 74 -24.91 -14.24 1.48
C ILE A 74 -25.35 -15.01 0.24
N ASP A 75 -24.63 -16.09 -0.07
CA ASP A 75 -24.95 -16.98 -1.18
C ASP A 75 -24.79 -18.43 -0.72
N GLN A 76 -25.80 -19.27 -0.98
CA GLN A 76 -25.80 -20.69 -0.63
C GLN A 76 -25.37 -21.00 0.82
N GLY A 77 -25.84 -20.19 1.79
CA GLY A 77 -25.51 -20.36 3.21
C GLY A 77 -24.08 -19.91 3.58
N LYS A 78 -23.40 -19.17 2.70
CA LYS A 78 -22.06 -18.65 2.93
C LYS A 78 -22.07 -17.13 2.90
N LEU A 79 -21.54 -16.53 3.96
CA LEU A 79 -21.33 -15.09 4.04
C LEU A 79 -19.97 -14.72 3.46
N THR A 80 -19.90 -13.64 2.69
CA THR A 80 -18.66 -12.93 2.36
C THR A 80 -18.84 -11.44 2.64
N THR A 81 -17.88 -10.82 3.32
CA THR A 81 -17.91 -9.37 3.57
C THR A 81 -16.50 -8.80 3.71
N ARG A 82 -16.35 -7.54 3.32
CA ARG A 82 -15.16 -6.74 3.59
C ARG A 82 -15.33 -6.02 4.92
N VAL A 83 -14.31 -6.07 5.77
CA VAL A 83 -14.21 -5.31 7.02
C VAL A 83 -13.07 -4.31 6.87
N ASN A 84 -13.40 -3.02 6.88
CA ASN A 84 -12.42 -1.94 6.86
C ASN A 84 -12.08 -1.55 8.30
N VAL A 85 -10.79 -1.39 8.56
CA VAL A 85 -10.24 -1.07 9.87
C VAL A 85 -9.56 0.29 9.77
N SER A 86 -9.93 1.20 10.66
CA SER A 86 -9.17 2.43 10.92
C SER A 86 -8.72 2.39 12.36
N LEU A 87 -7.40 2.40 12.60
CA LEU A 87 -6.84 2.30 13.93
C LEU A 87 -5.84 3.42 14.18
N ASN A 88 -5.75 3.82 15.45
CA ASN A 88 -4.71 4.70 15.95
C ASN A 88 -3.86 3.89 16.95
N LYS A 89 -2.56 3.84 16.74
CA LYS A 89 -1.62 3.04 17.53
C LYS A 89 -0.38 3.83 17.91
N THR A 90 0.25 3.46 19.02
CA THR A 90 1.52 4.01 19.48
C THR A 90 2.48 2.87 19.82
N LEU A 91 3.75 3.00 19.44
CA LEU A 91 4.78 2.03 19.83
C LEU A 91 4.86 1.90 21.35
N LYS A 92 5.01 0.66 21.84
CA LYS A 92 5.28 0.39 23.25
C LYS A 92 6.69 0.85 23.66
N ALA A 93 7.65 0.76 22.74
CA ALA A 93 9.02 1.20 22.92
C ALA A 93 9.07 2.65 23.41
N LYS A 94 9.85 2.90 24.48
CA LYS A 94 10.04 4.22 25.09
C LYS A 94 11.25 4.97 24.55
N SER A 95 12.10 4.27 23.82
CA SER A 95 13.24 4.84 23.11
C SER A 95 13.50 4.06 21.83
N VAL A 96 14.17 4.69 20.88
CA VAL A 96 14.57 4.05 19.61
C VAL A 96 15.43 2.80 19.84
N ASN A 97 16.25 2.80 20.90
CA ASN A 97 17.12 1.66 21.26
C ASN A 97 16.36 0.41 21.74
N GLU A 98 15.09 0.55 22.11
CA GLU A 98 14.25 -0.60 22.47
C GLU A 98 13.70 -1.34 21.24
N LEU A 99 13.68 -0.69 20.07
CA LEU A 99 13.18 -1.29 18.84
C LEU A 99 14.05 -2.47 18.40
N PRO A 100 13.46 -3.63 18.05
CA PRO A 100 14.20 -4.79 17.55
C PRO A 100 15.09 -4.47 16.35
N TYR A 101 14.63 -3.58 15.47
CA TYR A 101 15.39 -3.13 14.30
C TYR A 101 16.72 -2.48 14.71
N VAL A 102 16.67 -1.51 15.65
CA VAL A 102 17.84 -0.77 16.12
C VAL A 102 18.78 -1.66 16.93
N LYS A 103 18.24 -2.63 17.69
CA LYS A 103 19.04 -3.67 18.34
C LYS A 103 19.83 -4.49 17.32
N GLY A 104 19.21 -4.88 16.21
CA GLY A 104 19.89 -5.57 15.10
C GLY A 104 20.99 -4.73 14.46
N LEU A 105 20.71 -3.46 14.16
CA LEU A 105 21.73 -2.53 13.64
C LEU A 105 22.95 -2.44 14.58
N ASN A 106 22.71 -2.25 15.88
CA ASN A 106 23.78 -2.16 16.88
C ASN A 106 24.54 -3.48 17.06
N SER A 107 23.86 -4.63 16.98
CA SER A 107 24.49 -5.96 16.97
C SER A 107 25.50 -6.09 15.82
N LYS A 108 25.09 -5.69 14.61
CA LYS A 108 25.97 -5.70 13.44
C LYS A 108 27.13 -4.72 13.59
N LEU A 109 26.88 -3.49 14.05
CA LEU A 109 27.93 -2.51 14.31
C LEU A 109 29.00 -3.03 15.28
N ASN A 110 28.58 -3.65 16.38
CA ASN A 110 29.49 -4.24 17.35
C ASN A 110 30.37 -5.33 16.72
N SER A 111 29.79 -6.18 15.88
CA SER A 111 30.53 -7.19 15.11
C SER A 111 31.56 -6.56 14.16
N LEU A 112 31.22 -5.45 13.51
CA LEU A 112 32.14 -4.69 12.64
C LEU A 112 33.29 -4.06 13.43
N LYS A 113 33.01 -3.49 14.61
CA LYS A 113 34.04 -2.95 15.52
C LYS A 113 35.01 -4.02 15.99
N LEU A 114 34.51 -5.19 16.41
CA LEU A 114 35.34 -6.32 16.85
C LEU A 114 36.25 -6.84 15.74
N SER A 115 35.74 -6.92 14.51
CA SER A 115 36.49 -7.34 13.32
C SER A 115 37.37 -6.24 12.72
N ARG A 116 37.34 -5.01 13.26
CA ARG A 116 38.05 -3.82 12.75
C ARG A 116 37.78 -3.58 11.27
N ALA A 117 36.52 -3.71 10.86
CA ALA A 117 36.11 -3.45 9.49
C ALA A 117 36.43 -2.00 9.09
N ALA A 118 36.89 -1.79 7.86
CA ALA A 118 37.30 -0.47 7.36
C ALA A 118 36.14 0.56 7.25
N TYR A 119 34.89 0.10 7.35
CA TYR A 119 33.67 0.87 7.13
C TYR A 119 32.83 1.03 8.41
N VAL A 120 33.45 0.94 9.60
CA VAL A 120 32.76 1.16 10.87
C VAL A 120 32.14 2.55 10.94
N ASN A 121 32.85 3.59 10.47
CA ASN A 121 32.33 4.97 10.51
C ASN A 121 31.09 5.14 9.60
N ASP A 122 31.09 4.50 8.41
CA ASP A 122 29.92 4.49 7.52
C ASP A 122 28.72 3.82 8.20
N ALA A 123 28.96 2.72 8.91
CA ALA A 123 27.94 2.01 9.67
C ALA A 123 27.37 2.88 10.80
N GLU A 124 28.22 3.59 11.55
CA GLU A 124 27.79 4.53 12.60
C GLU A 124 26.93 5.65 12.03
N GLN A 125 27.31 6.22 10.89
CA GLN A 125 26.52 7.27 10.23
C GLN A 125 25.15 6.75 9.81
N VAL A 126 25.07 5.61 9.12
CA VAL A 126 23.79 4.99 8.72
C VAL A 126 22.87 4.76 9.92
N ILE A 127 23.43 4.27 11.03
CA ILE A 127 22.66 4.03 12.25
C ILE A 127 22.17 5.33 12.87
N ASN A 128 23.01 6.37 12.93
CA ASN A 128 22.62 7.67 13.47
C ASN A 128 21.48 8.30 12.65
N ASP A 129 21.57 8.27 11.32
CA ASP A 129 20.52 8.78 10.43
C ASP A 129 19.21 8.00 10.64
N LYS A 130 19.31 6.66 10.76
CA LYS A 130 18.14 5.82 11.02
C LYS A 130 17.54 6.06 12.41
N ILE A 131 18.36 6.32 13.43
CA ILE A 131 17.87 6.66 14.76
C ILE A 131 17.09 7.97 14.72
N GLN A 132 17.64 9.02 14.11
CA GLN A 132 16.95 10.31 13.93
C GLN A 132 15.62 10.15 13.20
N ASP A 133 15.59 9.31 12.16
CA ASP A 133 14.36 9.00 11.44
C ASP A 133 13.32 8.28 12.30
N LEU A 134 13.74 7.40 13.22
CA LEU A 134 12.86 6.61 14.06
C LEU A 134 12.37 7.36 15.30
N GLU A 135 13.10 8.38 15.77
CA GLU A 135 12.74 9.19 16.94
C GLU A 135 11.34 9.77 16.84
N GLN A 136 10.92 10.21 15.65
CA GLN A 136 9.59 10.78 15.42
C GLN A 136 8.43 9.84 15.79
N TYR A 137 8.66 8.52 15.83
CA TYR A 137 7.62 7.51 16.10
C TYR A 137 7.53 7.17 17.59
N ILE A 138 8.54 7.48 18.40
CA ILE A 138 8.54 7.16 19.82
C ILE A 138 7.56 8.07 20.56
N GLY A 139 6.56 7.46 21.20
CA GLY A 139 5.50 8.19 21.91
C GLY A 139 4.48 8.89 21.01
N THR A 140 4.65 8.81 19.68
CA THR A 140 3.74 9.43 18.70
C THR A 140 2.67 8.44 18.26
N SER A 141 1.41 8.86 18.35
CA SER A 141 0.30 8.09 17.80
C SER A 141 0.26 8.18 16.27
N THR A 142 0.05 7.04 15.62
CA THR A 142 0.01 6.90 14.17
C THR A 142 -1.32 6.27 13.75
N ASP A 143 -1.99 6.90 12.77
CA ASP A 143 -3.17 6.31 12.15
C ASP A 143 -2.77 5.30 11.07
N GLN A 144 -3.59 4.29 10.90
CA GLN A 144 -3.43 3.26 9.89
C GLN A 144 -4.80 2.79 9.43
N ASN A 145 -4.94 2.54 8.13
CA ASN A 145 -6.16 2.00 7.55
C ASN A 145 -5.91 0.72 6.78
N ASP A 146 -6.74 -0.30 6.99
CA ASP A 146 -6.59 -1.60 6.36
C ASP A 146 -7.92 -2.22 6.00
N SER A 147 -7.89 -3.26 5.18
CA SER A 147 -9.09 -3.96 4.75
C SER A 147 -8.89 -5.45 4.81
N PHE A 148 -9.87 -6.13 5.39
CA PHE A 148 -9.93 -7.57 5.51
C PHE A 148 -11.15 -8.11 4.78
N ARG A 149 -11.08 -9.36 4.34
CA ARG A 149 -12.21 -10.10 3.78
C ARG A 149 -12.42 -11.38 4.57
N VAL A 150 -13.64 -11.57 5.03
CA VAL A 150 -14.07 -12.76 5.75
C VAL A 150 -15.08 -13.49 4.90
N THR A 151 -14.84 -14.77 4.65
CA THR A 151 -15.80 -15.69 4.05
C THR A 151 -16.03 -16.86 5.00
N ALA A 152 -17.26 -17.04 5.46
CA ALA A 152 -17.61 -18.04 6.48
C ALA A 152 -18.95 -18.72 6.16
N ASP A 153 -19.06 -20.00 6.51
CA ASP A 153 -20.32 -20.73 6.41
C ASP A 153 -21.27 -20.31 7.53
N ILE A 154 -22.58 -20.32 7.24
CA ILE A 154 -23.66 -20.08 8.18
C ILE A 154 -24.25 -21.44 8.55
N ILE A 155 -24.08 -21.84 9.81
CA ILE A 155 -24.56 -23.11 10.37
C ILE A 155 -25.45 -22.77 11.55
N ASP A 156 -26.70 -23.25 11.54
CA ASP A 156 -27.69 -22.97 12.60
C ASP A 156 -27.81 -21.47 12.94
N ASN A 157 -27.85 -20.62 11.90
CA ASN A 157 -27.87 -19.16 11.99
C ASN A 157 -26.67 -18.54 12.76
N GLN A 158 -25.53 -19.23 12.82
CA GLN A 158 -24.26 -18.71 13.36
C GLN A 158 -23.16 -18.81 12.31
N LEU A 159 -22.19 -17.91 12.37
CA LEU A 159 -21.02 -17.96 11.50
C LEU A 159 -19.97 -18.94 12.04
N ASP A 160 -19.52 -19.87 11.22
CA ASP A 160 -18.36 -20.71 11.51
C ASP A 160 -17.05 -19.96 11.23
N LEU A 161 -16.69 -19.06 12.16
CA LEU A 161 -15.49 -18.23 12.03
C LEU A 161 -14.19 -19.01 12.26
N ASN A 162 -14.25 -20.18 12.89
CA ASN A 162 -13.06 -21.02 13.11
C ASN A 162 -12.53 -21.61 11.80
N ASN A 163 -13.42 -21.85 10.84
CA ASN A 163 -13.09 -22.36 9.51
C ASN A 163 -13.21 -21.29 8.41
N ALA A 164 -13.35 -20.02 8.78
CA ALA A 164 -13.49 -18.94 7.83
C ALA A 164 -12.23 -18.75 6.98
N LYS A 165 -12.41 -18.48 5.69
CA LYS A 165 -11.35 -17.94 4.86
C LYS A 165 -11.16 -16.48 5.25
N PHE A 166 -9.97 -16.16 5.76
CA PHE A 166 -9.65 -14.84 6.28
C PHE A 166 -8.47 -14.21 5.54
N GLU A 167 -8.74 -13.10 4.88
CA GLU A 167 -7.81 -12.44 3.97
C GLU A 167 -7.60 -10.97 4.34
N PHE A 168 -6.45 -10.45 3.98
CA PHE A 168 -6.02 -9.06 4.08
C PHE A 168 -5.77 -8.52 2.66
N LEU A 169 -6.22 -7.30 2.38
CA LEU A 169 -5.94 -6.63 1.12
C LEU A 169 -4.52 -6.09 1.14
N ASN A 170 -3.63 -6.60 0.27
CA ASN A 170 -2.23 -6.20 0.19
C ASN A 170 -2.02 -4.82 -0.47
N GLY A 171 -2.85 -3.83 -0.12
CA GLY A 171 -2.86 -2.43 -0.52
C GLY A 171 -2.60 -2.10 -2.01
N LEU A 172 -2.71 -3.09 -2.88
CA LEU A 172 -2.63 -2.96 -4.33
C LEU A 172 -4.00 -3.30 -4.90
N VAL A 173 -4.29 -4.60 -4.99
CA VAL A 173 -5.60 -5.13 -5.42
C VAL A 173 -5.82 -6.59 -4.97
N GLU A 174 -4.86 -7.24 -4.32
CA GLU A 174 -4.90 -8.67 -4.07
C GLU A 174 -5.24 -8.98 -2.61
N TRP A 175 -6.15 -9.93 -2.44
CA TRP A 175 -6.51 -10.48 -1.14
C TRP A 175 -5.60 -11.67 -0.84
N ILE A 176 -4.76 -11.52 0.18
CA ILE A 176 -3.80 -12.53 0.63
C ILE A 176 -4.21 -13.06 2.02
N PRO A 177 -3.68 -14.19 2.51
CA PRO A 177 -3.96 -14.66 3.86
C PRO A 177 -3.74 -13.58 4.92
N ALA A 178 -4.68 -13.42 5.85
CA ALA A 178 -4.61 -12.36 6.87
C ALA A 178 -3.37 -12.48 7.77
N THR A 179 -2.77 -13.67 7.89
CA THR A 179 -1.52 -13.90 8.65
C THR A 179 -0.35 -13.05 8.19
N TYR A 180 -0.33 -12.58 6.95
CA TYR A 180 0.69 -11.64 6.45
C TYR A 180 0.63 -10.26 7.13
N PHE A 181 -0.50 -9.91 7.75
CA PHE A 181 -0.68 -8.67 8.53
C PHE A 181 0.12 -8.68 9.84
N ILE A 182 0.41 -9.86 10.38
CA ILE A 182 1.11 -10.02 11.66
C ILE A 182 2.56 -9.53 11.48
N PRO A 183 3.04 -8.55 12.27
CA PRO A 183 4.43 -8.10 12.22
C PRO A 183 5.41 -9.24 12.45
N GLU A 184 6.63 -9.09 11.93
CA GLU A 184 7.67 -10.10 12.13
C GLU A 184 8.03 -10.23 13.62
N SER A 185 8.57 -11.38 14.02
CA SER A 185 9.12 -11.55 15.37
C SER A 185 10.33 -10.64 15.60
N GLU A 186 10.61 -10.29 16.86
CA GLU A 186 11.76 -9.42 17.22
C GLU A 186 13.08 -9.94 16.63
N THR A 187 13.30 -11.25 16.71
CA THR A 187 14.50 -11.92 16.17
C THR A 187 14.61 -11.77 14.66
N ALA A 188 13.49 -11.88 13.94
CA ALA A 188 13.46 -11.71 12.48
C ALA A 188 13.74 -10.25 12.08
N ILE A 189 13.09 -9.30 12.76
CA ILE A 189 13.31 -7.86 12.53
C ILE A 189 14.79 -7.51 12.78
N ALA A 190 15.36 -7.95 13.90
CA ALA A 190 16.76 -7.69 14.23
C ALA A 190 17.72 -8.28 13.18
N LYS A 191 17.48 -9.51 12.73
CA LYS A 191 18.29 -10.16 11.70
C LYS A 191 18.20 -9.44 10.34
N ASN A 192 17.00 -9.01 9.96
CA ASN A 192 16.79 -8.23 8.74
C ASN A 192 17.55 -6.89 8.82
N ALA A 193 17.55 -6.23 9.98
CA ALA A 193 18.31 -5.00 10.19
C ALA A 193 19.83 -5.19 10.01
N GLU A 194 20.40 -6.33 10.41
CA GLU A 194 21.83 -6.61 10.17
C GLU A 194 22.16 -6.69 8.67
N ALA A 195 21.25 -7.24 7.87
CA ALA A 195 21.39 -7.33 6.42
C ALA A 195 21.20 -5.95 5.76
N ASP A 196 20.21 -5.18 6.23
CA ASP A 196 19.94 -3.82 5.78
C ASP A 196 21.15 -2.91 5.99
N LEU A 197 21.78 -2.96 7.16
CA LEU A 197 22.99 -2.15 7.43
C LEU A 197 24.11 -2.45 6.43
N ALA A 198 24.33 -3.73 6.11
CA ALA A 198 25.35 -4.11 5.12
C ALA A 198 25.01 -3.59 3.72
N ASN A 199 23.73 -3.61 3.34
CA ASN A 199 23.25 -3.04 2.09
C ASN A 199 23.46 -1.52 2.06
N ASP A 200 23.01 -0.81 3.09
CA ASP A 200 23.05 0.66 3.13
C ASP A 200 24.49 1.19 3.14
N ILE A 201 25.43 0.53 3.84
CA ILE A 201 26.86 0.85 3.74
C ILE A 201 27.36 0.71 2.29
N THR A 202 27.02 -0.41 1.64
CA THR A 202 27.45 -0.67 0.25
C THR A 202 26.89 0.39 -0.70
N VAL A 203 25.62 0.72 -0.52
CA VAL A 203 24.94 1.72 -1.34
C VAL A 203 25.56 3.11 -1.13
N ASN A 204 25.68 3.58 0.11
CA ASN A 204 26.25 4.89 0.42
C ASN A 204 27.65 5.07 -0.15
N ARG A 205 28.51 4.04 -0.05
CA ARG A 205 29.86 4.08 -0.62
C ARG A 205 29.87 4.14 -2.15
N ASN A 206 29.00 3.36 -2.81
CA ASN A 206 28.86 3.43 -4.27
C ASN A 206 28.40 4.82 -4.74
N TYR A 207 27.56 5.50 -3.95
CA TYR A 207 27.16 6.87 -4.25
C TYR A 207 28.28 7.89 -4.02
N ALA A 208 29.04 7.78 -2.94
CA ALA A 208 30.20 8.66 -2.71
C ALA A 208 31.18 8.62 -3.89
N VAL A 209 31.48 7.43 -4.42
CA VAL A 209 32.34 7.26 -5.61
C VAL A 209 31.72 7.91 -6.85
N LYS A 210 30.41 7.76 -7.08
CA LYS A 210 29.72 8.42 -8.21
C LYS A 210 29.75 9.94 -8.10
N GLN A 211 29.60 10.49 -6.90
CA GLN A 211 29.68 11.93 -6.65
C GLN A 211 31.08 12.47 -6.99
N GLU A 212 32.12 11.81 -6.52
CA GLU A 212 33.51 12.17 -6.84
C GLU A 212 33.79 12.11 -8.34
N ALA A 213 33.27 11.09 -9.04
CA ALA A 213 33.40 10.94 -10.49
C ALA A 213 32.57 11.97 -11.29
N SER A 214 31.51 12.54 -10.71
CA SER A 214 30.54 13.41 -11.40
C SER A 214 30.71 14.89 -11.08
N ALA A 215 31.88 15.33 -10.58
CA ALA A 215 32.19 16.68 -10.09
C ALA A 215 32.09 17.85 -11.12
N ILE A 216 31.14 17.82 -12.06
CA ILE A 216 30.94 18.81 -13.13
C ILE A 216 29.62 19.59 -12.98
N GLN A 217 28.73 19.30 -12.02
CA GLN A 217 27.57 20.17 -11.75
C GLN A 217 27.36 20.36 -10.24
N PRO A 218 27.14 21.60 -9.75
CA PRO A 218 26.90 21.83 -8.34
C PRO A 218 25.54 21.26 -7.95
N LEU A 219 25.55 20.11 -7.26
CA LEU A 219 24.37 19.49 -6.65
C LEU A 219 23.84 20.26 -5.41
N ALA A 220 24.48 21.38 -5.07
CA ALA A 220 24.36 22.09 -3.81
C ALA A 220 23.05 22.90 -3.59
N THR A 221 22.06 22.80 -4.48
CA THR A 221 20.80 23.58 -4.36
C THR A 221 19.56 22.72 -4.11
N VAL A 222 19.62 21.40 -4.26
CA VAL A 222 18.44 20.53 -4.07
C VAL A 222 18.41 20.05 -2.62
N LYS A 223 17.35 20.43 -1.90
CA LYS A 223 17.03 19.91 -0.57
C LYS A 223 15.66 19.24 -0.60
N TYR A 224 15.55 18.08 0.05
CA TYR A 224 14.38 17.23 0.08
C TYR A 224 13.82 17.11 1.50
N ASP A 225 12.68 17.75 1.74
CA ASP A 225 11.90 17.58 2.95
C ASP A 225 10.99 16.34 2.83
N ARG A 226 11.48 15.24 3.40
CA ARG A 226 10.78 13.96 3.40
C ARG A 226 9.43 14.00 4.14
N LEU A 227 9.29 14.87 5.15
CA LEU A 227 8.06 14.99 5.92
C LEU A 227 7.02 15.80 5.14
N ALA A 228 7.44 16.86 4.44
CA ALA A 228 6.56 17.59 3.53
C ALA A 228 6.03 16.69 2.40
N ALA A 229 6.88 15.83 1.83
CA ALA A 229 6.46 14.86 0.82
C ALA A 229 5.45 13.83 1.37
N ARG A 230 5.71 13.29 2.56
CA ARG A 230 4.78 12.39 3.28
C ARG A 230 3.43 13.07 3.53
N ASP A 231 3.47 14.30 4.04
CA ASP A 231 2.26 15.02 4.42
C ASP A 231 1.42 15.38 3.19
N TYR A 232 2.08 15.71 2.08
CA TYR A 232 1.43 15.84 0.78
C TYR A 232 0.72 14.54 0.37
N ALA A 233 1.43 13.41 0.42
CA ALA A 233 0.89 12.12 0.03
C ALA A 233 -0.37 11.78 0.85
N ASN A 234 -0.31 11.91 2.17
CA ASN A 234 -1.46 11.66 3.05
C ASN A 234 -2.61 12.64 2.84
N LYS A 235 -2.32 13.90 2.50
CA LYS A 235 -3.35 14.92 2.30
C LYS A 235 -4.19 14.65 1.04
N TYR A 236 -3.55 14.22 -0.03
CA TYR A 236 -4.17 14.11 -1.35
C TYR A 236 -4.55 12.68 -1.72
N THR A 237 -5.07 11.91 -0.78
CA THR A 237 -5.59 10.55 -1.01
C THR A 237 -6.63 10.21 0.06
N SER A 238 -7.22 9.02 -0.01
CA SER A 238 -8.25 8.56 0.92
C SER A 238 -8.24 7.04 1.02
N GLU A 239 -9.14 6.49 1.84
CA GLU A 239 -9.52 5.09 1.72
C GLU A 239 -10.83 5.00 0.95
N VAL A 240 -10.90 4.07 0.01
CA VAL A 240 -12.12 3.83 -0.78
C VAL A 240 -12.62 2.40 -0.65
N THR A 241 -13.95 2.30 -0.60
CA THR A 241 -14.70 1.05 -0.72
C THR A 241 -15.56 1.04 -1.99
N SER A 242 -15.40 2.04 -2.86
CA SER A 242 -16.17 2.16 -4.10
C SER A 242 -15.70 1.12 -5.12
N SER A 243 -16.60 0.71 -6.01
CA SER A 243 -16.28 -0.19 -7.13
C SER A 243 -15.31 0.42 -8.14
N LEU A 244 -15.17 1.75 -8.17
CA LEU A 244 -14.21 2.46 -9.02
C LEU A 244 -12.78 2.38 -8.48
N GLY A 245 -12.60 2.15 -7.17
CA GLY A 245 -11.28 2.06 -6.56
C GLY A 245 -10.54 3.39 -6.46
N TYR A 246 -11.22 4.54 -6.50
CA TYR A 246 -10.63 5.85 -6.20
C TYR A 246 -11.69 6.90 -5.88
N ASP A 247 -11.27 7.98 -5.21
CA ASP A 247 -12.06 9.18 -4.89
C ASP A 247 -11.28 10.44 -5.30
N THR A 248 -11.46 10.86 -6.55
CA THR A 248 -10.74 12.00 -7.13
C THR A 248 -11.09 13.34 -6.46
N SER A 249 -12.16 13.41 -5.65
CA SER A 249 -12.47 14.61 -4.85
C SER A 249 -11.43 14.87 -3.74
N LYS A 250 -10.63 13.85 -3.42
CA LYS A 250 -9.55 13.89 -2.43
C LYS A 250 -8.18 14.12 -3.05
N TRP A 251 -8.08 14.06 -4.38
CA TRP A 251 -6.83 14.25 -5.10
C TRP A 251 -6.51 15.74 -5.26
N ASN A 252 -5.27 16.08 -5.61
CA ASN A 252 -4.91 17.48 -5.80
C ASN A 252 -5.61 18.04 -7.06
N PRO A 253 -6.48 19.06 -6.94
CA PRO A 253 -7.21 19.61 -8.09
C PRO A 253 -6.33 20.38 -9.07
N ASN A 254 -5.06 20.67 -8.72
CA ASN A 254 -4.13 21.39 -9.59
C ASN A 254 -3.43 20.51 -10.64
N TYR A 255 -3.67 19.20 -10.62
CA TYR A 255 -3.06 18.23 -11.53
C TYR A 255 -4.16 17.47 -12.27
N ALA A 256 -3.92 17.17 -13.55
CA ALA A 256 -4.77 16.23 -14.26
C ALA A 256 -4.66 14.84 -13.64
N TRP A 257 -5.73 14.06 -13.75
CA TRP A 257 -5.80 12.69 -13.25
C TRP A 257 -5.58 11.74 -14.42
N HIS A 258 -4.81 10.68 -14.19
CA HIS A 258 -4.52 9.66 -15.21
C HIS A 258 -5.12 8.31 -14.83
N THR A 259 -6.42 8.15 -15.10
CA THR A 259 -7.19 6.91 -14.85
C THR A 259 -7.67 6.24 -16.13
N GLU A 260 -7.32 6.79 -17.29
CA GLU A 260 -7.66 6.27 -18.61
C GLU A 260 -7.11 4.86 -18.85
N SER A 261 -7.81 4.08 -19.67
CA SER A 261 -7.38 2.73 -20.11
C SER A 261 -7.08 1.74 -18.98
N GLY A 262 -7.75 1.88 -17.82
CA GLY A 262 -7.50 1.05 -16.64
C GLY A 262 -6.23 1.43 -15.87
N GLY A 263 -5.65 2.59 -16.20
CA GLY A 263 -4.59 3.23 -15.43
C GLY A 263 -5.08 3.64 -14.04
N VAL A 264 -4.13 3.74 -13.13
CA VAL A 264 -4.31 4.19 -11.76
C VAL A 264 -3.21 5.22 -11.53
N ASP A 265 -3.56 6.46 -11.18
CA ASP A 265 -2.77 7.72 -11.21
C ASP A 265 -1.47 7.71 -10.35
N CYS A 266 -0.99 6.53 -9.99
CA CYS A 266 0.11 6.23 -9.09
C CYS A 266 1.39 7.03 -9.35
N ALA A 267 1.90 7.08 -10.59
CA ALA A 267 3.14 7.78 -10.89
C ALA A 267 2.98 9.30 -10.82
N ASN A 268 1.85 9.83 -11.29
CA ASN A 268 1.53 11.25 -11.18
C ASN A 268 1.43 11.67 -9.71
N TYR A 269 0.70 10.90 -8.90
CA TYR A 269 0.60 11.10 -7.45
C TYR A 269 1.95 11.08 -6.73
N VAL A 270 2.77 10.04 -6.96
CA VAL A 270 4.10 9.94 -6.36
C VAL A 270 4.99 11.10 -6.82
N SER A 271 4.93 11.48 -8.10
CA SER A 271 5.68 12.63 -8.60
C SER A 271 5.30 13.93 -7.89
N GLN A 272 4.01 14.14 -7.65
CA GLN A 272 3.51 15.29 -6.91
C GLN A 272 4.04 15.31 -5.46
N ALA A 273 4.04 14.17 -4.77
CA ALA A 273 4.59 14.06 -3.42
C ALA A 273 6.11 14.36 -3.40
N ILE A 274 6.86 13.83 -4.37
CA ILE A 274 8.30 14.11 -4.51
C ILE A 274 8.56 15.61 -4.79
N TYR A 275 7.74 16.25 -5.62
CA TYR A 275 7.84 17.69 -5.88
C TYR A 275 7.52 18.51 -4.63
N ALA A 276 6.51 18.12 -3.86
CA ALA A 276 6.16 18.78 -2.60
C ALA A 276 7.27 18.67 -1.56
N GLY A 277 8.08 17.59 -1.62
CA GLY A 277 9.31 17.47 -0.85
C GLY A 277 10.46 18.36 -1.32
N GLY A 278 10.38 19.02 -2.48
CA GLY A 278 11.38 20.01 -2.92
C GLY A 278 12.28 19.59 -4.07
N ILE A 279 12.10 18.39 -4.66
CA ILE A 279 12.80 18.06 -5.91
C ILE A 279 12.29 19.00 -7.02
N PRO A 280 13.18 19.77 -7.69
CA PRO A 280 12.75 20.74 -8.69
C PRO A 280 12.30 20.06 -9.98
N LYS A 281 11.28 20.65 -10.61
CA LYS A 281 10.89 20.31 -11.99
C LYS A 281 11.95 20.78 -12.99
N ASP A 282 12.04 20.08 -14.12
CA ASP A 282 12.84 20.53 -15.27
C ASP A 282 12.09 20.27 -16.59
N SER A 283 12.81 20.36 -17.73
CA SER A 283 12.22 20.11 -19.04
C SER A 283 11.74 18.67 -19.25
N THR A 284 12.30 17.72 -18.49
CA THR A 284 12.07 16.28 -18.62
C THR A 284 11.08 15.77 -17.57
N TRP A 285 11.20 16.22 -16.32
CA TRP A 285 10.31 15.85 -15.23
C TRP A 285 9.47 17.05 -14.77
N LYS A 286 8.23 17.06 -15.25
CA LYS A 286 7.21 18.08 -14.98
C LYS A 286 5.82 17.48 -15.21
N PRO A 287 4.73 18.10 -14.73
CA PRO A 287 3.37 17.62 -14.98
C PRO A 287 3.13 17.30 -16.46
N GLU A 288 2.36 16.24 -16.72
CA GLU A 288 2.05 15.70 -18.05
C GLU A 288 3.24 15.07 -18.83
N SER A 289 4.47 15.15 -18.34
CA SER A 289 5.60 14.47 -18.99
C SER A 289 5.61 12.97 -18.69
N THR A 290 6.19 12.16 -19.59
CA THR A 290 6.34 10.71 -19.40
C THR A 290 7.05 10.36 -18.09
N ALA A 291 8.09 11.12 -17.71
CA ALA A 291 8.83 10.90 -16.47
C ALA A 291 8.00 11.20 -15.22
N TRP A 292 6.91 11.96 -15.35
CA TRP A 292 6.05 12.35 -14.25
C TRP A 292 4.83 11.42 -14.11
N VAL A 293 4.14 11.14 -15.21
CA VAL A 293 2.85 10.43 -15.18
C VAL A 293 2.99 8.92 -15.37
N ASN A 294 4.19 8.41 -15.66
CA ASN A 294 4.43 7.00 -15.89
C ASN A 294 5.50 6.42 -14.98
N THR A 295 5.36 5.15 -14.58
CA THR A 295 6.32 4.45 -13.72
C THR A 295 7.66 4.20 -14.42
N GLY A 296 7.63 3.99 -15.74
CA GLY A 296 8.79 3.62 -16.56
C GLY A 296 9.01 2.11 -16.68
N ARG A 297 8.03 1.27 -16.29
CA ARG A 297 8.18 -0.19 -16.33
C ARG A 297 8.08 -0.79 -17.73
N ASN A 298 7.12 -0.31 -18.52
CA ASN A 298 6.80 -0.80 -19.86
C ASN A 298 7.21 0.17 -20.97
N ILE A 299 7.72 1.35 -20.58
CA ILE A 299 8.20 2.40 -21.47
C ILE A 299 9.47 3.02 -20.88
N SER A 300 10.35 3.52 -21.73
CA SER A 300 11.52 4.26 -21.27
C SER A 300 11.12 5.63 -20.70
N ASN A 301 11.98 6.18 -19.83
CA ASN A 301 11.92 7.53 -19.28
C ASN A 301 10.74 7.81 -18.34
N GLY A 302 10.28 6.82 -17.58
CA GLY A 302 9.33 7.05 -16.49
C GLY A 302 9.99 7.51 -15.18
N LEU A 303 9.16 7.70 -14.15
CA LEU A 303 9.50 8.20 -12.83
C LEU A 303 10.70 7.50 -12.21
N LYS A 304 10.69 6.16 -12.14
CA LYS A 304 11.77 5.41 -11.50
C LYS A 304 13.09 5.67 -12.21
N GLN A 305 13.09 5.62 -13.54
CA GLN A 305 14.30 5.83 -14.33
C GLN A 305 14.84 7.25 -14.14
N TYR A 306 13.97 8.26 -14.16
CA TYR A 306 14.39 9.63 -13.96
C TYR A 306 14.96 9.88 -12.56
N MET A 307 14.24 9.47 -11.51
CA MET A 307 14.61 9.73 -10.11
C MET A 307 15.86 8.99 -9.67
N VAL A 308 16.05 7.77 -10.17
CA VAL A 308 17.12 6.86 -9.70
C VAL A 308 18.29 6.85 -10.68
N ASP A 309 18.02 6.61 -11.96
CA ASP A 309 19.06 6.31 -12.94
C ASP A 309 19.61 7.58 -13.61
N THR A 310 18.75 8.56 -13.91
CA THR A 310 19.14 9.79 -14.62
C THR A 310 19.65 10.88 -13.66
N LYS A 311 18.90 11.19 -12.59
CA LYS A 311 19.26 12.26 -11.65
C LYS A 311 19.94 11.79 -10.38
N GLY A 312 19.71 10.53 -9.98
CA GLY A 312 20.27 9.98 -8.74
C GLY A 312 19.75 10.65 -7.47
N TYR A 313 18.55 11.26 -7.51
CA TYR A 313 17.90 11.81 -6.32
C TYR A 313 17.54 10.73 -5.31
N PHE A 314 17.16 9.55 -5.82
CA PHE A 314 16.81 8.40 -5.01
C PHE A 314 17.75 7.22 -5.28
N TYR A 315 17.90 6.36 -4.28
CA TYR A 315 18.67 5.13 -4.36
C TYR A 315 17.85 3.92 -3.97
N LYS A 316 18.19 2.77 -4.56
CA LYS A 316 17.58 1.50 -4.21
C LYS A 316 18.08 1.02 -2.85
N THR A 317 17.16 0.70 -1.95
CA THR A 317 17.42 0.11 -0.64
C THR A 317 16.45 -1.05 -0.37
N THR A 318 16.43 -1.55 0.86
CA THR A 318 15.54 -2.60 1.34
C THR A 318 14.27 -2.01 1.95
N LYS A 319 13.32 -2.88 2.32
CA LYS A 319 12.11 -2.48 3.05
C LYS A 319 12.46 -1.80 4.38
N GLY A 320 13.39 -2.32 5.18
CA GLY A 320 13.77 -1.70 6.45
C GLY A 320 14.64 -0.45 6.29
N GLY A 321 15.49 -0.43 5.26
CA GLY A 321 16.38 0.69 4.97
C GLY A 321 15.65 1.96 4.52
N THR A 322 14.46 1.85 3.94
CA THR A 322 13.71 3.01 3.43
C THR A 322 12.90 3.72 4.53
N SER A 323 12.82 5.05 4.50
CA SER A 323 12.03 5.85 5.45
C SER A 323 10.83 6.54 4.76
N ALA A 324 9.92 7.14 5.54
CA ALA A 324 8.84 7.96 4.98
C ALA A 324 9.41 9.08 4.11
N GLY A 325 8.76 9.36 2.97
CA GLY A 325 9.29 10.20 1.89
C GLY A 325 10.01 9.40 0.79
N GLY A 326 10.22 8.09 0.98
CA GLY A 326 10.59 7.17 -0.09
C GLY A 326 9.41 6.71 -0.93
N PHE A 327 9.68 5.91 -1.96
CA PHE A 327 8.64 5.29 -2.77
C PHE A 327 8.94 3.81 -3.04
N ILE A 328 7.89 3.05 -3.35
CA ILE A 328 7.93 1.64 -3.71
C ILE A 328 7.62 1.53 -5.20
N SER A 329 8.36 0.69 -5.92
CA SER A 329 8.06 0.34 -7.31
C SER A 329 7.79 -1.16 -7.42
N ALA A 330 6.70 -1.54 -8.09
CA ALA A 330 6.46 -2.93 -8.43
C ALA A 330 7.43 -3.40 -9.54
N VAL A 331 7.92 -4.63 -9.42
CA VAL A 331 8.90 -5.24 -10.35
C VAL A 331 8.21 -5.90 -11.54
N ASN A 332 7.04 -6.50 -11.31
CA ASN A 332 6.37 -7.35 -12.32
C ASN A 332 5.23 -6.64 -13.06
N TYR A 333 4.87 -5.42 -12.65
CA TYR A 333 3.82 -4.63 -13.30
C TYR A 333 4.06 -3.14 -13.07
N SER A 334 3.38 -2.28 -13.85
CA SER A 334 3.57 -0.82 -13.83
C SER A 334 2.83 -0.19 -12.66
N HIS A 335 3.45 -0.11 -11.49
CA HIS A 335 2.85 0.56 -10.34
C HIS A 335 3.88 1.10 -9.34
N VAL A 336 3.53 2.20 -8.66
CA VAL A 336 4.34 2.82 -7.60
C VAL A 336 3.47 3.29 -6.43
N MET A 337 4.03 3.31 -5.22
CA MET A 337 3.35 3.76 -3.99
C MET A 337 4.27 4.69 -3.21
N PHE A 338 3.69 5.55 -2.37
CA PHE A 338 4.47 6.48 -1.54
C PHE A 338 4.56 6.01 -0.10
N ILE A 339 5.76 6.00 0.48
CA ILE A 339 5.98 5.52 1.84
C ILE A 339 5.72 6.65 2.81
N VAL A 340 4.80 6.44 3.74
CA VAL A 340 4.36 7.48 4.68
C VAL A 340 4.72 7.18 6.14
N ALA A 341 5.05 5.94 6.47
CA ALA A 341 5.69 5.59 7.73
C ALA A 341 6.54 4.34 7.58
N ASN A 342 7.65 4.27 8.32
CA ASN A 342 8.37 3.03 8.57
C ASN A 342 9.01 3.14 9.96
N ASP A 343 8.39 2.50 10.94
CA ASP A 343 8.73 2.66 12.36
C ASP A 343 9.66 1.54 12.88
N GLY A 344 10.21 0.73 11.96
CA GLY A 344 11.06 -0.41 12.27
C GLY A 344 10.30 -1.69 12.65
N VAL A 345 8.98 -1.63 12.79
CA VAL A 345 8.11 -2.80 13.02
C VAL A 345 7.07 -2.94 11.90
N THR A 346 6.44 -1.84 11.48
CA THR A 346 5.51 -1.78 10.36
C THR A 346 5.87 -0.66 9.38
N MET A 347 5.53 -0.87 8.12
CA MET A 347 5.62 0.13 7.07
C MET A 347 4.21 0.48 6.58
N LEU A 348 3.94 1.78 6.45
CA LEU A 348 2.71 2.30 5.89
C LEU A 348 2.96 3.04 4.59
N PHE A 349 2.00 2.95 3.68
CA PHE A 349 2.04 3.66 2.41
C PHE A 349 0.71 4.33 2.10
N SER A 350 0.78 5.28 1.18
CA SER A 350 -0.38 5.90 0.55
C SER A 350 -0.26 5.82 -0.96
N ALA A 351 -1.39 5.71 -1.67
CA ALA A 351 -1.40 5.43 -3.11
C ALA A 351 -2.69 5.87 -3.82
N HIS A 352 -2.56 6.24 -5.09
CA HIS A 352 -3.68 6.40 -6.04
C HIS A 352 -3.97 5.09 -6.80
N THR A 353 -4.11 3.97 -6.07
CA THR A 353 -4.48 2.68 -6.65
C THR A 353 -5.33 1.95 -5.64
N ASN A 354 -6.61 1.78 -5.97
CA ASN A 354 -7.61 1.41 -4.98
C ASN A 354 -7.47 2.29 -3.73
N ASP A 355 -7.54 3.63 -3.93
CA ASP A 355 -7.00 4.68 -3.05
C ASP A 355 -6.75 4.21 -1.62
N ARG A 356 -5.48 4.34 -1.21
CA ARG A 356 -4.97 3.88 0.07
C ARG A 356 -4.40 5.05 0.84
N LEU A 357 -4.84 5.22 2.07
CA LEU A 357 -4.35 6.23 3.01
C LEU A 357 -3.75 5.52 4.22
N LYS A 358 -2.42 5.61 4.38
CA LYS A 358 -1.69 5.01 5.50
C LYS A 358 -1.99 3.51 5.66
N ALA A 359 -2.02 2.79 4.55
CA ALA A 359 -2.26 1.35 4.52
C ALA A 359 -1.00 0.53 4.84
N SER A 360 -1.18 -0.66 5.40
CA SER A 360 -0.06 -1.52 5.77
C SER A 360 0.62 -2.12 4.54
N PHE A 361 1.91 -1.84 4.36
CA PHE A 361 2.80 -2.67 3.54
C PHE A 361 3.29 -3.83 4.41
N ALA A 362 2.42 -4.83 4.57
CA ALA A 362 2.59 -5.95 5.50
C ALA A 362 3.69 -6.95 5.05
N ASN A 363 3.72 -8.15 5.61
CA ASN A 363 4.84 -9.10 5.46
C ASN A 363 4.74 -10.03 4.24
N PHE A 364 4.13 -9.57 3.15
CA PHE A 364 4.16 -10.29 1.88
C PHE A 364 5.48 -10.07 1.14
N SER A 365 5.79 -10.97 0.18
CA SER A 365 7.11 -11.03 -0.45
C SER A 365 7.56 -9.68 -1.00
N SER A 366 8.69 -9.18 -0.48
CA SER A 366 9.36 -7.99 -1.00
C SER A 366 10.02 -8.21 -2.36
N SER A 367 10.19 -9.46 -2.82
CA SER A 367 10.86 -9.76 -4.10
C SER A 367 10.14 -9.17 -5.32
N SER A 368 8.85 -8.88 -5.19
CA SER A 368 8.03 -8.25 -6.23
C SER A 368 8.11 -6.71 -6.20
N TYR A 369 8.91 -6.14 -5.30
CA TYR A 369 8.98 -4.71 -5.06
C TYR A 369 10.43 -4.22 -4.89
N GLU A 370 10.65 -2.99 -5.31
CA GLU A 370 11.89 -2.26 -5.05
C GLU A 370 11.56 -1.04 -4.19
N PHE A 371 12.43 -0.77 -3.22
CA PHE A 371 12.28 0.35 -2.30
C PHE A 371 13.32 1.39 -2.64
N TYR A 372 12.87 2.63 -2.69
CA TYR A 372 13.71 3.76 -3.06
C TYR A 372 13.64 4.83 -1.98
N TYR A 373 14.82 5.23 -1.50
CA TYR A 373 14.97 6.29 -0.51
C TYR A 373 15.80 7.44 -1.07
N VAL A 374 15.56 8.65 -0.58
CA VAL A 374 16.29 9.83 -1.02
C VAL A 374 17.77 9.71 -0.65
N ASN A 375 18.67 10.13 -1.53
CA ASN A 375 20.09 10.16 -1.23
C ASN A 375 20.37 11.18 -0.12
N SER A 376 21.23 10.81 0.85
CA SER A 376 21.58 11.65 2.00
C SER A 376 22.19 12.99 1.62
N SER A 377 22.77 13.12 0.42
CA SER A 377 23.25 14.39 -0.12
C SER A 377 22.15 15.44 -0.33
N TYR A 378 20.88 15.04 -0.31
CA TYR A 378 19.73 15.91 -0.52
C TYR A 378 18.84 16.08 0.73
N LEU A 379 19.20 15.54 1.90
CA LEU A 379 18.41 15.67 3.14
C LEU A 379 18.54 17.07 3.80
#